data_AF-A0A352DNG2-F1
#
_entry.id   AF-A0A352DNG2-F1
#
_cell.length_a   1.000
_cell.length_b   1.000
_cell.length_c   1.000
_cell.angle_alpha   90.00
_cell.angle_beta   90.00
_cell.angle_gamma   90.00
#
_symmetry.space_group_name_H-M   'P 1'
#
loop_
_entity.id
_entity.type
_entity.pdbx_description
1 polymer ?
#
loop_
_entity_poly.entity_id
_entity_poly.type
_entity_poly.pdbx_seq_one_letter_code
_entity_poly.pdbx_strand_id
1 'polypeptide(L)'
;MENTSDFYKNRSMLKKCEKVHNTVSKVYCVLCALIMLASFLMIVMSISSGEVLKFAGIFLSAGAVWYLGVVGVYKKIDIFSLAAPALALISLLLAKSVNASFIMGAVSELLFIASVICAVISLPANMKYRWLEQQYGFPYFNERQTEHELDMIQSDIKDRYAIEVEEIRKRNQGAGDMEEISAPDTIAVRPQETDRSGYMDEI
;
A
#
# COMPACT_ATOMS: atom_id res chain seq x y z
N MET A 1 -20.99 -14.95 -15.07
CA MET A 1 -21.51 -13.62 -15.44
C MET A 1 -21.50 -12.62 -14.28
N GLU A 2 -21.43 -13.06 -13.02
CA GLU A 2 -21.40 -12.19 -11.82
C GLU A 2 -20.17 -11.26 -11.78
N ASN A 3 -18.98 -11.77 -12.14
CA ASN A 3 -17.71 -11.03 -12.10
C ASN A 3 -17.68 -9.74 -12.95
N THR A 4 -18.26 -9.73 -14.16
CA THR A 4 -18.29 -8.54 -15.05
C THR A 4 -18.92 -7.32 -14.38
N SER A 5 -19.98 -7.55 -13.60
CA SER A 5 -20.76 -6.49 -12.95
C SER A 5 -19.98 -5.89 -11.76
N ASP A 6 -19.22 -6.72 -11.06
CA ASP A 6 -18.36 -6.31 -9.96
C ASP A 6 -17.13 -5.53 -10.46
N PHE A 7 -16.53 -5.94 -11.58
CA PHE A 7 -15.44 -5.19 -12.22
C PHE A 7 -15.90 -3.78 -12.64
N TYR A 8 -17.07 -3.65 -13.25
CA TYR A 8 -17.61 -2.34 -13.64
C TYR A 8 -17.89 -1.46 -12.42
N LYS A 9 -18.46 -2.04 -11.36
CA LYS A 9 -18.75 -1.36 -10.09
C LYS A 9 -17.47 -0.89 -9.43
N ASN A 10 -16.44 -1.73 -9.33
CA ASN A 10 -15.14 -1.40 -8.74
C ASN A 10 -14.41 -0.33 -9.55
N ARG A 11 -14.43 -0.40 -10.89
CA ARG A 11 -13.87 0.64 -11.77
C ARG A 11 -14.57 1.99 -11.59
N SER A 12 -15.89 1.99 -11.43
CA SER A 12 -16.64 3.22 -11.18
C SER A 12 -16.30 3.84 -9.82
N MET A 13 -16.05 3.02 -8.81
CA MET A 13 -15.61 3.47 -7.48
C MET A 13 -14.19 4.02 -7.51
N LEU A 14 -13.28 3.39 -8.27
CA LEU A 14 -11.92 3.87 -8.46
C LEU A 14 -11.89 5.26 -9.10
N LYS A 15 -12.63 5.45 -10.20
CA LYS A 15 -12.75 6.76 -10.87
C LYS A 15 -13.32 7.85 -9.95
N LYS A 16 -14.27 7.49 -9.09
CA LYS A 16 -14.82 8.42 -8.08
C LYS A 16 -13.75 8.79 -7.04
N CYS A 17 -13.00 7.81 -6.52
CA CYS A 17 -11.92 8.09 -5.56
C CYS A 17 -10.83 8.97 -6.19
N GLU A 18 -10.44 8.69 -7.43
CA GLU A 18 -9.45 9.49 -8.16
C GLU A 18 -9.94 10.93 -8.43
N LYS A 19 -11.23 11.09 -8.79
CA LYS A 19 -11.82 12.42 -8.96
C LYS A 19 -11.84 13.19 -7.64
N VAL A 20 -12.17 12.54 -6.52
CA VAL A 20 -12.12 13.14 -5.19
C VAL A 20 -10.68 13.54 -4.84
N HIS A 21 -9.69 12.66 -5.02
CA HIS A 21 -8.28 12.98 -4.76
C HIS A 21 -7.78 14.16 -5.60
N ASN A 22 -8.10 14.17 -6.90
CA ASN A 22 -7.67 15.24 -7.79
C ASN A 22 -8.35 16.58 -7.43
N THR A 23 -9.63 16.54 -7.06
CA THR A 23 -10.37 17.75 -6.65
C THR A 23 -9.83 18.28 -5.32
N VAL A 24 -9.67 17.41 -4.31
CA VAL A 24 -9.15 17.76 -2.99
C VAL A 24 -7.72 18.28 -3.10
N SER A 25 -6.86 17.60 -3.87
CA SER A 25 -5.49 18.03 -4.11
C SER A 25 -5.42 19.42 -4.76
N LYS A 26 -6.23 19.68 -5.80
CA LYS A 26 -6.28 21.00 -6.44
C LYS A 26 -6.76 22.09 -5.50
N VAL A 27 -7.87 21.86 -4.80
CA VAL A 27 -8.44 22.84 -3.85
C VAL A 27 -7.45 23.12 -2.72
N TYR A 28 -6.84 22.07 -2.17
CA TYR A 28 -5.84 22.19 -1.10
C TYR A 28 -4.59 22.91 -1.59
N CYS A 29 -4.07 22.61 -2.77
CA CYS A 29 -2.94 23.32 -3.36
C CYS A 29 -3.21 24.82 -3.54
N VAL A 30 -4.38 25.19 -4.09
CA VAL A 30 -4.75 26.60 -4.28
C VAL A 30 -4.85 27.31 -2.92
N LEU A 31 -5.51 26.69 -1.95
CA LEU A 31 -5.70 27.29 -0.63
C LEU A 31 -4.37 27.43 0.14
N CYS A 32 -3.51 26.41 0.11
CA CYS A 32 -2.17 26.52 0.69
C CYS A 32 -1.28 27.54 -0.04
N ALA A 33 -1.37 27.66 -1.36
CA ALA A 33 -0.64 28.68 -2.11
C ALA A 33 -1.06 30.10 -1.70
N LEU A 34 -2.36 30.33 -1.49
CA LEU A 34 -2.86 31.60 -0.98
C LEU A 34 -2.35 31.89 0.45
N ILE A 35 -2.34 30.89 1.33
CA ILE A 35 -1.81 31.02 2.70
C ILE A 35 -0.30 31.31 2.68
N MET A 36 0.47 30.63 1.83
CA MET A 36 1.91 30.89 1.65
C MET A 36 2.16 32.31 1.14
N LEU A 37 1.36 32.78 0.19
CA LEU A 37 1.46 34.14 -0.34
C LEU A 37 1.10 35.19 0.72
N ALA A 38 0.03 34.97 1.49
CA ALA A 38 -0.31 35.83 2.62
C ALA A 38 0.81 35.85 3.68
N SER A 39 1.38 34.68 4.00
CA SER A 39 2.48 34.56 4.97
C SER A 39 3.73 35.27 4.50
N PHE A 40 4.04 35.20 3.20
CA PHE A 40 5.14 35.93 2.58
C PHE A 40 4.96 37.44 2.66
N LEU A 41 3.77 37.96 2.34
CA LEU A 41 3.46 39.39 2.47
C LEU A 41 3.60 39.89 3.91
N MET A 42 3.20 39.08 4.90
CA MET A 42 3.36 39.40 6.31
C MET A 42 4.84 39.47 6.71
N ILE A 43 5.69 38.57 6.21
CA ILE A 43 7.15 38.64 6.44
C ILE A 43 7.71 39.97 5.91
N VAL A 44 7.35 40.35 4.68
CA VAL A 44 7.84 41.60 4.06
C VAL A 44 7.42 42.82 4.87
N MET A 45 6.17 42.89 5.33
CA MET A 45 5.67 43.99 6.15
C MET A 45 6.34 44.03 7.54
N SER A 46 6.69 42.88 8.10
CA SER A 46 7.34 42.78 9.43
C SER A 46 8.84 43.03 9.43
N ILE A 47 9.48 43.25 8.27
CA ILE A 47 10.89 43.68 8.21
C ILE A 47 11.08 44.99 8.99
N SER A 48 10.10 45.90 8.91
CA SER A 48 10.15 47.17 9.62
C SER A 48 9.93 47.06 11.13
N SER A 49 9.30 45.98 11.61
CA SER A 49 8.92 45.81 13.02
C SER A 49 9.88 44.92 13.82
N GLY A 50 10.89 44.31 13.17
CA GLY A 50 11.86 43.42 13.82
C GLY A 50 11.28 42.05 14.23
N GLU A 51 10.03 41.74 13.90
CA GLU A 51 9.37 40.48 14.27
C GLU A 51 9.57 39.35 13.24
N VAL A 52 10.50 39.53 12.31
CA VAL A 52 10.74 38.63 11.16
C VAL A 52 10.88 37.16 11.56
N LEU A 53 11.54 36.88 12.68
CA LEU A 53 11.78 35.51 13.14
C LEU A 53 10.47 34.75 13.45
N LYS A 54 9.46 35.43 14.01
CA LYS A 54 8.16 34.83 14.35
C LYS A 54 7.38 34.46 13.09
N PHE A 55 7.38 35.35 12.09
CA PHE A 55 6.71 35.13 10.82
C PHE A 55 7.42 34.11 9.93
N ALA A 56 8.76 34.07 9.97
CA ALA A 56 9.55 33.04 9.28
C ALA A 56 9.25 31.63 9.80
N GLY A 57 9.06 31.47 11.12
CA GLY A 57 8.67 30.18 11.71
C GLY A 57 7.32 29.66 11.21
N ILE A 58 6.34 30.56 10.98
CA ILE A 58 5.04 30.19 10.41
C ILE A 58 5.15 29.85 8.94
N PHE A 59 5.93 30.62 8.18
CA PHE A 59 6.12 30.31 6.77
C PHE A 59 6.72 28.92 6.58
N LEU A 60 7.68 28.56 7.44
CA LEU A 60 8.27 27.21 7.45
C LEU A 60 7.24 26.14 7.82
N SER A 61 6.43 26.36 8.86
CA SER A 61 5.41 25.38 9.27
C SER A 61 4.28 25.24 8.24
N ALA A 62 3.84 26.34 7.63
CA ALA A 62 2.87 26.34 6.53
C ALA A 62 3.40 25.58 5.31
N GLY A 63 4.69 25.77 4.97
CA GLY A 63 5.37 25.01 3.92
C GLY A 63 5.45 23.51 4.23
N ALA A 64 5.75 23.15 5.49
CA ALA A 64 5.78 21.76 5.93
C ALA A 64 4.39 21.09 5.88
N VAL A 65 3.34 21.78 6.33
CA VAL A 65 1.94 21.32 6.25
C VAL A 65 1.47 21.18 4.81
N TRP A 66 1.87 22.10 3.93
CA TRP A 66 1.60 21.99 2.50
C TRP A 66 2.27 20.75 1.90
N TYR A 67 3.57 20.57 2.13
CA TYR A 67 4.31 19.41 1.62
C TYR A 67 3.70 18.09 2.11
N LEU A 68 3.44 17.97 3.41
CA LEU A 68 2.84 16.76 4.00
C LEU A 68 1.44 16.48 3.46
N GLY A 69 0.61 17.52 3.29
CA GLY A 69 -0.73 17.37 2.73
C GLY A 69 -0.71 16.94 1.26
N VAL A 70 0.14 17.56 0.43
CA VAL A 70 0.27 17.19 -0.99
C VAL A 70 0.82 15.77 -1.12
N VAL A 71 1.87 15.42 -0.37
CA VAL A 71 2.46 14.07 -0.42
C VAL A 71 1.48 13.03 0.11
N GLY A 72 0.71 13.33 1.15
CA GLY A 72 -0.32 12.43 1.68
C GLY A 72 -1.43 12.12 0.67
N VAL A 73 -1.91 13.14 -0.06
CA VAL A 73 -2.95 12.96 -1.09
C VAL A 73 -2.39 12.31 -2.36
N TYR A 74 -1.16 12.65 -2.76
CA TYR A 74 -0.56 12.15 -3.99
C TYR A 74 -0.06 10.70 -3.86
N LYS A 75 0.60 10.37 -2.75
CA LYS A 75 1.08 9.00 -2.49
C LYS A 75 0.01 8.09 -1.87
N LYS A 76 -1.17 8.63 -1.51
CA LYS A 76 -2.28 7.88 -0.90
C LYS A 76 -1.86 7.16 0.40
N ILE A 77 -0.97 7.81 1.16
CA ILE A 77 -0.43 7.29 2.43
C ILE A 77 -1.14 7.99 3.59
N ASP A 78 -1.86 7.22 4.39
CA ASP A 78 -2.67 7.73 5.52
C ASP A 78 -1.85 8.48 6.56
N ILE A 79 -0.62 8.02 6.82
CA ILE A 79 0.27 8.61 7.84
C ILE A 79 0.56 10.08 7.52
N PHE A 80 0.82 10.41 6.26
CA PHE A 80 1.13 11.79 5.86
C PHE A 80 -0.13 12.66 5.82
N SER A 81 -1.28 12.09 5.47
CA SER A 81 -2.56 12.80 5.53
C SER A 81 -3.01 13.10 6.96
N LEU A 82 -2.61 12.28 7.95
CA LEU A 82 -2.86 12.51 9.37
C LEU A 82 -1.78 13.40 10.01
N ALA A 83 -0.54 13.35 9.51
CA ALA A 83 0.55 14.19 10.00
C ALA A 83 0.33 15.68 9.70
N ALA A 84 -0.32 16.02 8.58
CA ALA A 84 -0.62 17.40 8.21
C ALA A 84 -1.47 18.15 9.28
N PRO A 85 -2.63 17.65 9.74
CA PRO A 85 -3.40 18.31 10.79
C PRO A 85 -2.72 18.27 12.16
N ALA A 86 -1.93 17.23 12.47
CA ALA A 86 -1.16 17.19 13.71
C ALA A 86 -0.10 18.31 13.76
N LEU A 87 0.60 18.54 12.66
CA LEU A 87 1.62 19.60 12.55
C LEU A 87 0.97 20.99 12.55
N ALA A 88 -0.19 21.14 11.91
CA ALA A 88 -0.98 22.36 11.98
C ALA A 88 -1.48 22.66 13.40
N LEU A 89 -1.88 21.64 14.17
CA LEU A 89 -2.30 21.81 15.57
C LEU A 89 -1.15 22.29 16.46
N ILE A 90 0.06 21.73 16.28
CA ILE A 90 1.26 22.20 16.99
C ILE A 90 1.52 23.67 16.66
N SER A 91 1.40 24.06 15.38
CA SER A 91 1.60 25.45 14.96
C SER A 91 0.58 26.42 15.58
N LEU A 92 -0.68 25.99 15.73
CA LEU A 92 -1.74 26.77 16.37
C LEU A 92 -1.50 26.95 17.87
N LEU A 93 -1.06 25.89 18.56
CA LEU A 93 -0.74 25.94 19.99
C LEU A 93 0.45 26.88 20.26
N LEU A 94 1.47 26.85 19.40
CA LEU A 94 2.61 27.76 19.47
C LEU A 94 2.21 29.21 19.18
N ALA A 95 1.33 29.45 18.20
CA ALA A 95 0.82 30.79 17.93
C ALA A 95 0.04 31.37 19.13
N LYS A 96 -0.78 30.53 19.79
CA LYS A 96 -1.50 30.95 21.00
C LYS A 96 -0.57 31.18 22.21
N SER A 97 0.45 30.36 22.40
CA SER A 97 1.35 30.48 23.56
C SER A 97 2.24 31.72 23.51
N VAL A 98 2.62 32.16 22.30
CA VAL A 98 3.52 33.32 22.10
C VAL A 98 2.73 34.65 22.07
N ASN A 99 1.42 34.65 22.39
CA ASN A 99 0.53 35.80 22.23
C ASN A 99 0.69 36.44 20.84
N ALA A 100 0.72 35.59 19.82
CA ALA A 100 0.85 36.04 18.45
C ALA A 100 -0.26 37.05 18.10
N SER A 101 0.08 38.04 17.27
CA SER A 101 -0.87 39.03 16.77
C SER A 101 -2.15 38.36 16.24
N PHE A 102 -3.30 39.01 16.40
CA PHE A 102 -4.61 38.48 15.97
C PHE A 102 -4.60 37.86 14.56
N ILE A 103 -3.91 38.52 13.63
CA ILE A 103 -3.77 38.05 12.23
C ILE A 103 -2.99 36.72 12.14
N MET A 104 -1.95 36.56 12.96
CA MET A 104 -1.11 35.36 13.01
C MET A 104 -1.87 34.16 13.61
N GLY A 105 -2.69 34.42 14.63
CA GLY A 105 -3.65 33.45 15.15
C GLY A 105 -4.66 33.01 14.07
N ALA A 106 -5.23 33.97 13.33
CA ALA A 106 -6.20 33.66 12.28
C ALA A 106 -5.61 32.81 11.13
N VAL A 107 -4.37 33.08 10.70
CA VAL A 107 -3.70 32.29 9.66
C VAL A 107 -3.44 30.86 10.12
N SER A 108 -2.95 30.67 11.36
CA SER A 108 -2.71 29.32 11.90
C SER A 108 -4.00 28.54 12.12
N GLU A 109 -5.08 29.21 12.53
CA GLU A 109 -6.40 28.60 12.68
C GLU A 109 -7.00 28.18 11.33
N LEU A 110 -6.88 29.02 10.30
CA LEU A 110 -7.34 28.70 8.94
C LEU A 110 -6.53 27.53 8.34
N LEU A 111 -5.21 27.51 8.56
CA LEU A 111 -4.34 26.40 8.16
C LEU A 111 -4.77 25.09 8.84
N PHE A 112 -5.07 25.14 10.15
CA PHE A 112 -5.56 23.98 10.88
C PHE A 112 -6.90 23.48 10.34
N ILE A 113 -7.90 24.36 10.18
CA ILE A 113 -9.22 24.00 9.63
C ILE A 113 -9.08 23.38 8.24
N ALA A 114 -8.27 23.98 7.36
CA ALA A 114 -8.02 23.46 6.02
C ALA A 114 -7.38 22.07 6.03
N SER A 115 -6.38 21.85 6.90
CA SER A 115 -5.71 20.56 7.03
C SER A 115 -6.65 19.46 7.58
N VAL A 116 -7.54 19.81 8.51
CA VAL A 116 -8.55 18.89 9.06
C VAL A 116 -9.58 18.52 8.00
N ILE A 117 -10.12 19.50 7.26
CA ILE A 117 -11.07 19.23 6.18
C ILE A 117 -10.44 18.32 5.12
N CYS A 118 -9.18 18.60 4.76
CA CYS A 118 -8.44 17.77 3.82
C CYS A 118 -8.32 16.33 4.33
N ALA A 119 -7.90 16.13 5.59
CA ALA A 119 -7.77 14.82 6.20
C ALA A 119 -9.10 14.05 6.30
N VAL A 120 -10.19 14.72 6.68
CA VAL A 120 -11.52 14.10 6.80
C VAL A 120 -12.04 13.61 5.44
N ILE A 121 -11.70 14.30 4.35
CA ILE A 121 -12.12 13.90 2.99
C ILE A 121 -11.16 12.85 2.40
N SER A 122 -9.85 12.99 2.62
CA SER A 122 -8.83 12.10 2.05
C SER A 122 -8.75 10.75 2.74
N LEU A 123 -8.92 10.66 4.06
CA LEU A 123 -8.86 9.39 4.81
C LEU A 123 -9.87 8.34 4.32
N PRO A 124 -11.18 8.62 4.21
CA PRO A 124 -12.12 7.62 3.71
C PRO A 124 -11.85 7.28 2.24
N ALA A 125 -11.36 8.23 1.44
CA ALA A 125 -10.99 7.99 0.05
C ALA A 125 -9.74 7.08 -0.06
N ASN A 126 -8.73 7.27 0.79
CA ASN A 126 -7.55 6.40 0.89
C ASN A 126 -7.92 5.00 1.39
N MET A 127 -8.76 4.88 2.42
CA MET A 127 -9.23 3.59 2.92
C MET A 127 -9.98 2.82 1.83
N LYS A 128 -10.84 3.52 1.08
CA LYS A 128 -11.58 2.92 -0.04
C LYS A 128 -10.66 2.56 -1.21
N TYR A 129 -9.62 3.34 -1.44
CA TYR A 129 -8.59 3.04 -2.42
C TYR A 129 -7.79 1.78 -2.04
N ARG A 130 -7.36 1.64 -0.79
CA ARG A 130 -6.70 0.41 -0.28
C ARG A 130 -7.61 -0.81 -0.35
N TRP A 131 -8.89 -0.64 -0.07
CA TRP A 131 -9.87 -1.71 -0.25
C TRP A 131 -9.95 -2.14 -1.72
N LEU A 132 -9.94 -1.18 -2.66
CA LEU A 132 -9.91 -1.45 -4.10
C LEU A 132 -8.60 -2.12 -4.55
N GLU A 133 -7.45 -1.79 -3.94
CA GLU A 133 -6.16 -2.47 -4.19
C GLU A 133 -6.21 -3.96 -3.83
N GLN A 134 -6.99 -4.33 -2.82
CA GLN A 134 -7.17 -5.73 -2.42
C GLN A 134 -8.17 -6.49 -3.31
N GLN A 135 -8.90 -5.79 -4.19
CA GLN A 135 -9.87 -6.44 -5.08
C GLN A 135 -9.17 -7.01 -6.32
N TYR A 136 -9.68 -8.16 -6.78
CA TYR A 136 -9.19 -8.83 -7.97
C TYR A 136 -9.35 -7.94 -9.22
N GLY A 137 -8.31 -7.91 -10.07
CA GLY A 137 -8.27 -7.10 -11.30
C GLY A 137 -7.88 -5.63 -11.13
N PHE A 138 -7.50 -5.16 -9.93
CA PHE A 138 -6.88 -3.84 -9.75
C PHE A 138 -5.56 -3.72 -10.57
N PRO A 139 -5.23 -2.57 -11.19
CA PRO A 139 -5.93 -1.28 -11.18
C PRO A 139 -6.95 -1.09 -12.32
N TYR A 140 -6.98 -1.98 -13.31
CA TYR A 140 -7.72 -1.76 -14.56
C TYR A 140 -9.17 -2.28 -14.51
N PHE A 141 -9.46 -3.23 -13.61
CA PHE A 141 -10.71 -3.96 -13.44
C PHE A 141 -11.28 -4.41 -14.79
N ASN A 142 -10.45 -5.15 -15.54
CA ASN A 142 -10.73 -5.57 -16.90
C ASN A 142 -10.44 -7.06 -17.05
N GLU A 143 -11.48 -7.85 -17.29
CA GLU A 143 -11.40 -9.31 -17.38
C GLU A 143 -10.31 -9.79 -18.33
N ARG A 144 -10.21 -9.22 -19.54
CA ARG A 144 -9.18 -9.63 -20.52
C ARG A 144 -7.75 -9.42 -20.03
N GLN A 145 -7.50 -8.36 -19.26
CA GLN A 145 -6.15 -8.10 -18.74
C GLN A 145 -5.85 -9.01 -17.56
N THR A 146 -6.85 -9.30 -16.72
CA THR A 146 -6.68 -10.19 -15.57
C THR A 146 -6.52 -11.65 -16.00
N GLU A 147 -7.20 -12.07 -17.07
CA GLU A 147 -6.98 -13.37 -17.73
C GLU A 147 -5.54 -13.48 -18.28
N HIS A 148 -5.03 -12.44 -18.94
CA HIS A 148 -3.64 -12.43 -19.40
C HIS A 148 -2.61 -12.48 -18.25
N GLU A 149 -2.84 -11.79 -17.14
CA GLU A 149 -1.96 -11.85 -15.97
C GLU A 149 -1.97 -13.25 -15.33
N LEU A 150 -3.14 -13.89 -15.22
CA LEU A 150 -3.26 -15.27 -14.76
C LEU A 150 -2.52 -16.24 -15.68
N ASP A 151 -2.69 -16.10 -16.99
CA ASP A 151 -2.01 -16.95 -17.98
C ASP A 151 -0.49 -16.82 -17.88
N MET A 152 0.02 -15.60 -17.69
CA MET A 152 1.45 -15.37 -17.46
C MET A 152 1.94 -16.04 -16.18
N ILE A 153 1.21 -15.90 -15.07
CA ILE A 153 1.58 -16.54 -13.79
C ILE A 153 1.52 -18.07 -13.92
N GLN A 154 0.50 -18.63 -14.58
CA GLN A 154 0.40 -20.06 -14.82
C GLN A 154 1.52 -20.56 -15.74
N SER A 155 1.90 -19.79 -16.76
CA SER A 155 3.05 -20.14 -17.60
C SER A 155 4.36 -20.15 -16.82
N ASP A 156 4.60 -19.17 -15.94
CA ASP A 156 5.83 -19.11 -15.13
C ASP A 156 5.91 -20.26 -14.11
N ILE A 157 4.78 -20.63 -13.49
CA ILE A 157 4.70 -21.79 -12.59
C ILE A 157 4.95 -23.09 -13.37
N LYS A 158 4.36 -23.23 -14.57
CA LYS A 158 4.54 -24.40 -15.42
C LYS A 158 5.97 -24.55 -15.89
N ASP A 159 6.64 -23.43 -16.22
CA ASP A 159 8.04 -23.41 -16.63
C ASP A 159 8.96 -23.79 -15.47
N ARG A 160 8.73 -23.29 -14.26
CA ARG A 160 9.46 -23.74 -13.05
C ARG A 160 9.30 -25.24 -12.81
N TYR A 161 8.07 -25.75 -12.89
CA TYR A 161 7.81 -27.17 -12.69
C TYR A 161 8.48 -28.03 -13.76
N ALA A 162 8.48 -27.57 -15.02
CA ALA A 162 9.16 -28.24 -16.11
C ALA A 162 10.69 -28.30 -15.91
N ILE A 163 11.29 -27.20 -15.41
CA ILE A 163 12.72 -27.15 -15.06
C ILE A 163 13.03 -28.12 -13.93
N GLU A 164 12.23 -28.14 -12.87
CA GLU A 164 12.43 -29.02 -11.71
C GLU A 164 12.28 -30.51 -12.08
N VAL A 165 11.31 -30.85 -12.92
CA VAL A 165 11.15 -32.21 -13.46
C VAL A 165 12.33 -32.61 -14.36
N GLU A 166 12.84 -31.70 -15.18
CA GLU A 166 14.07 -31.95 -15.96
C GLU A 166 15.29 -32.17 -15.06
N GLU A 167 15.44 -31.41 -13.98
CA GLU A 167 16.53 -31.57 -13.02
C GLU A 167 16.46 -32.92 -12.30
N ILE A 168 15.27 -33.33 -11.85
CA ILE A 168 15.04 -34.65 -11.26
C ILE A 168 15.36 -35.75 -12.29
N ARG A 169 14.92 -35.59 -13.54
CA ARG A 169 15.20 -36.55 -14.61
C ARG A 169 16.68 -36.64 -14.94
N LYS A 170 17.41 -35.52 -14.98
CA LYS A 170 18.86 -35.46 -15.18
C LYS A 170 19.61 -36.11 -14.00
N ARG A 171 19.16 -35.88 -12.77
CA ARG A 171 19.72 -36.53 -11.56
C ARG A 171 19.49 -38.04 -11.57
N ASN A 172 18.32 -38.50 -12.02
CA ASN A 172 17.99 -39.92 -12.09
C ASN A 172 18.65 -40.64 -13.29
N GLN A 173 18.83 -39.95 -14.42
CA GLN A 173 19.54 -40.49 -15.59
C GLN A 173 21.06 -40.54 -15.40
N GLY A 174 21.61 -39.71 -14.51
CA GLY A 174 23.02 -39.80 -14.07
C GLY A 174 23.30 -40.94 -13.09
N ALA A 175 22.27 -41.62 -12.57
CA ALA A 175 22.37 -42.79 -11.69
C ALA A 175 22.17 -44.12 -12.46
N GLY A 176 22.51 -44.12 -13.75
CA GLY A 176 22.38 -45.26 -14.66
C GLY A 176 23.66 -46.08 -14.83
N ASP A 177 24.42 -46.32 -13.75
CA ASP A 177 25.37 -47.44 -13.70
C ASP A 177 24.73 -48.50 -12.81
N MET A 178 23.92 -49.36 -13.43
CA MET A 178 23.32 -50.51 -12.76
C MET A 178 24.41 -51.55 -12.53
N GLU A 179 24.84 -51.65 -11.27
CA GLU A 179 25.63 -52.77 -10.76
C GLU A 179 24.84 -54.06 -11.00
N GLU A 180 25.34 -54.87 -11.94
CA GLU A 180 24.80 -56.15 -12.36
C GLU A 180 24.80 -57.13 -11.18
N ILE A 181 23.64 -57.34 -10.57
CA ILE A 181 23.44 -58.40 -9.57
C ILE A 181 23.56 -59.75 -10.30
N SER A 182 24.77 -60.29 -10.36
CA SER A 182 25.03 -61.69 -10.67
C SER A 182 24.46 -62.55 -9.54
N ALA A 183 23.31 -63.18 -9.79
CA ALA A 183 22.81 -64.26 -8.96
C ALA A 183 23.74 -65.48 -9.10
N PRO A 184 24.24 -66.07 -8.00
CA PRO A 184 24.76 -67.42 -8.07
C PRO A 184 23.58 -68.39 -7.87
N ASP A 185 23.32 -69.17 -8.91
CA ASP A 185 22.54 -70.41 -8.85
C ASP A 185 23.06 -71.32 -7.73
N THR A 186 22.20 -71.72 -6.79
CA THR A 186 22.07 -73.13 -6.40
C THR A 186 20.82 -73.38 -5.54
N ILE A 187 20.04 -74.34 -6.00
CA ILE A 187 18.77 -74.84 -5.49
C ILE A 187 19.00 -75.77 -4.29
N ALA A 188 18.19 -75.66 -3.23
CA ALA A 188 17.73 -76.84 -2.47
C ALA A 188 16.50 -76.54 -1.60
N VAL A 189 15.43 -77.27 -1.92
CA VAL A 189 14.10 -77.32 -1.29
C VAL A 189 14.16 -78.00 0.09
N ARG A 190 13.42 -77.48 1.09
CA ARG A 190 12.57 -78.29 2.00
C ARG A 190 11.55 -77.46 2.82
N PRO A 191 10.35 -77.99 3.13
CA PRO A 191 9.23 -77.26 3.76
C PRO A 191 9.05 -77.54 5.26
N GLN A 192 8.15 -76.75 5.89
CA GLN A 192 7.62 -76.79 7.29
C GLN A 192 8.56 -76.18 8.35
N GLU A 193 8.10 -75.44 9.38
CA GLU A 193 6.92 -75.62 10.22
C GLU A 193 6.22 -74.30 10.63
N THR A 194 4.89 -74.42 10.76
CA THR A 194 4.00 -73.80 11.75
C THR A 194 4.66 -73.12 12.96
N ASP A 195 4.25 -71.89 13.28
CA ASP A 195 3.61 -71.65 14.57
C ASP A 195 2.58 -70.52 14.53
N ARG A 196 1.51 -70.75 15.28
CA ARG A 196 0.27 -70.01 15.36
C ARG A 196 0.38 -68.80 16.30
N SER A 197 -0.69 -68.00 16.25
CA SER A 197 -1.37 -67.39 17.41
C SER A 197 -0.92 -65.99 17.84
N GLY A 198 -1.72 -65.02 17.41
CA GLY A 198 -1.83 -63.70 18.03
C GLY A 198 -3.17 -63.08 17.68
N TYR A 199 -4.19 -63.44 18.47
CA TYR A 199 -5.61 -63.16 18.31
C TYR A 199 -5.95 -61.70 17.98
N MET A 200 -6.86 -61.52 17.02
CA MET A 200 -7.93 -60.54 17.13
C MET A 200 -8.88 -60.98 18.25
N ASP A 201 -9.36 -60.03 19.05
CA ASP A 201 -10.77 -60.03 19.46
C ASP A 201 -11.29 -58.58 19.44
N GLU A 202 -12.49 -58.45 18.91
CA GLU A 202 -13.28 -57.24 18.70
C GLU A 202 -14.06 -56.83 19.98
N ILE A 203 -14.56 -55.58 19.95
CA ILE A 203 -15.63 -54.97 20.79
C ILE A 203 -15.19 -54.37 22.14
#